data_AF-A0A9D5D0D3-F1
#
_entry.id   AF-A0A9D5D0D3-F1
#
_cell.length_a   1.000
_cell.length_b   1.000
_cell.length_c   1.000
_cell.angle_alpha   90.00
_cell.angle_beta   90.00
_cell.angle_gamma   90.00
#
_symmetry.space_group_name_H-M   'P 1'
#
loop_
_entity.id
_entity.type
_entity.pdbx_description
1 polymer ?
#
loop_
_entity_poly.entity_id
_entity_poly.type
_entity_poly.pdbx_seq_one_letter_code
_entity_poly.pdbx_strand_id
1 'polypeptide(L)'
;MREIFGGALLSQVKCLSCKGESNKTDEMMDISLDLFQSFSLNDALSRFFQPEILDGTNKYSCSNCKKLSVARKQMFILRAPNVLVIQLKRFEPIHGGKINRNIDFEEGLVLSKFMSVRSQDPQPEYSLLAASRHSGYSRMLDITMHMSRMLQVAGIAAMMLMFRPHARRRFCRRRFTFFSTFVVTKAQVLVNLVYQAMLGSFLIAKRLLCRSLLKISNHL
;
A
#
# COMPACT_ATOMS: atom_id res chain seq x y z
N MET A 1 6.55 14.23 1.90
CA MET A 1 5.41 13.27 1.85
C MET A 1 5.65 12.20 0.78
N ARG A 2 5.87 12.59 -0.48
CA ARG A 2 6.25 11.64 -1.57
C ARG A 2 7.56 10.88 -1.30
N GLU A 3 8.54 11.49 -0.65
CA GLU A 3 9.81 10.80 -0.29
C GLU A 3 9.63 9.65 0.71
N ILE A 4 8.54 9.66 1.48
CA ILE A 4 8.30 8.69 2.56
C ILE A 4 7.30 7.64 2.10
N PHE A 5 6.14 8.10 1.60
CA PHE A 5 5.02 7.24 1.22
C PHE A 5 4.90 7.01 -0.29
N GLY A 6 5.64 7.77 -1.10
CA GLY A 6 5.51 7.74 -2.55
C GLY A 6 6.21 6.52 -3.15
N GLY A 7 5.42 5.67 -3.80
CA GLY A 7 5.88 4.58 -4.65
C GLY A 7 5.57 4.84 -6.12
N ALA A 8 5.72 3.81 -6.94
CA ALA A 8 5.20 3.78 -8.30
C ALA A 8 4.76 2.37 -8.69
N LEU A 9 3.65 2.28 -9.41
CA LEU A 9 3.12 1.07 -10.03
C LEU A 9 3.41 1.11 -11.54
N LEU A 10 3.67 -0.06 -12.11
CA LEU A 10 3.80 -0.28 -13.55
C LEU A 10 2.62 -1.14 -14.01
N SER A 11 1.75 -0.59 -14.83
CA SER A 11 0.71 -1.33 -15.54
C SER A 11 1.24 -1.72 -16.92
N GLN A 12 1.35 -3.02 -17.16
CA GLN A 12 1.81 -3.59 -18.42
C GLN A 12 0.64 -4.26 -19.14
N VAL A 13 0.48 -3.96 -20.43
CA VAL A 13 -0.40 -4.69 -21.35
C VAL A 13 0.46 -5.33 -22.43
N LYS A 14 0.42 -6.65 -22.51
CA LYS A 14 1.14 -7.45 -23.52
C LYS A 14 0.15 -8.05 -24.50
N CYS A 15 0.20 -7.62 -25.75
CA CYS A 15 -0.64 -8.19 -26.81
C CYS A 15 -0.25 -9.66 -27.04
N LEU A 16 -1.20 -10.58 -27.03
CA LEU A 16 -0.89 -12.01 -27.21
C LEU A 16 -0.64 -12.38 -28.68
N SER A 17 -1.12 -11.56 -29.62
CA SER A 17 -0.91 -11.74 -31.06
C SER A 17 0.49 -11.31 -31.52
N CYS A 18 0.90 -10.06 -31.26
CA CYS A 18 2.18 -9.53 -31.74
C CYS A 18 3.27 -9.45 -30.67
N LYS A 19 2.97 -9.81 -29.42
CA LYS A 19 3.87 -9.73 -28.25
C LYS A 19 4.34 -8.33 -27.86
N GLY A 20 3.86 -7.27 -28.55
CA GLY A 20 4.13 -5.88 -28.20
C GLY A 20 3.64 -5.54 -26.78
N GLU A 21 4.45 -4.77 -26.07
CA GLU A 21 4.19 -4.34 -24.69
C GLU A 21 3.90 -2.84 -24.64
N SER A 22 2.79 -2.47 -24.00
CA SER A 22 2.47 -1.11 -23.61
C SER A 22 2.59 -0.99 -22.10
N ASN A 23 3.35 -0.02 -21.63
CA ASN A 23 3.65 0.16 -20.21
C ASN A 23 3.25 1.56 -19.77
N LYS A 24 2.50 1.66 -18.68
CA LYS A 24 2.13 2.91 -18.03
C LYS A 24 2.63 2.90 -16.59
N THR A 25 3.25 3.99 -16.17
CA THR A 25 3.69 4.17 -14.77
C THR A 25 2.74 5.14 -14.08
N ASP A 26 2.27 4.77 -12.90
CA ASP A 26 1.39 5.58 -12.05
C ASP A 26 2.05 5.77 -10.67
N GLU A 27 1.98 6.97 -10.11
CA GLU A 27 2.42 7.23 -8.73
C GLU A 27 1.45 6.57 -7.73
N MET A 28 1.97 6.03 -6.63
CA MET A 28 1.15 5.47 -5.55
C MET A 28 1.53 6.07 -4.19
N MET A 29 0.55 6.15 -3.29
CA MET A 29 0.73 6.56 -1.89
C MET A 29 0.30 5.48 -0.91
N ASP A 30 -0.60 4.61 -1.35
CA ASP A 30 -1.11 3.43 -0.65
C ASP A 30 -1.45 2.34 -1.67
N ILE A 31 -1.68 1.12 -1.17
CA ILE A 31 -2.27 0.01 -1.92
C ILE A 31 -3.61 -0.33 -1.29
N SER A 32 -4.70 -0.10 -2.01
CA SER A 32 -6.05 -0.40 -1.53
C SER A 32 -6.51 -1.78 -2.01
N LEU A 33 -6.48 -2.77 -1.12
CA LEU A 33 -6.77 -4.17 -1.42
C LEU A 33 -8.26 -4.47 -1.28
N ASP A 34 -8.80 -5.09 -2.33
CA ASP A 34 -10.08 -5.78 -2.23
C ASP A 34 -9.89 -7.05 -1.39
N LEU A 35 -10.86 -7.34 -0.53
CA LEU A 35 -10.80 -8.52 0.31
C LEU A 35 -11.62 -9.68 -0.25
N PHE A 36 -12.46 -9.50 -1.27
CA PHE A 36 -13.36 -10.52 -1.78
C PHE A 36 -12.61 -11.85 -2.01
N GLN A 37 -13.09 -12.90 -1.35
CA GLN A 37 -12.48 -14.24 -1.33
C GLN A 37 -10.98 -14.29 -0.93
N SER A 38 -10.49 -13.32 -0.18
CA SER A 38 -9.15 -13.29 0.41
C SER A 38 -9.25 -13.49 1.92
N PHE A 39 -8.37 -14.35 2.44
CA PHE A 39 -8.30 -14.71 3.86
C PHE A 39 -6.99 -14.25 4.52
N SER A 40 -5.96 -13.97 3.72
CA SER A 40 -4.72 -13.33 4.19
C SER A 40 -4.36 -12.08 3.39
N LEU A 41 -3.45 -11.27 3.94
CA LEU A 41 -2.85 -10.12 3.26
C LEU A 41 -2.09 -10.56 2.00
N ASN A 42 -1.41 -11.70 2.05
CA ASN A 42 -0.69 -12.27 0.91
C ASN A 42 -1.66 -12.69 -0.20
N ASP A 43 -2.82 -13.26 0.13
CA ASP A 43 -3.84 -13.60 -0.87
C ASP A 43 -4.38 -12.34 -1.55
N ALA A 44 -4.69 -11.32 -0.74
CA ALA A 44 -5.22 -10.07 -1.24
C ALA A 44 -4.21 -9.34 -2.15
N LEU A 45 -2.92 -9.31 -1.78
CA LEU A 45 -1.84 -8.80 -2.63
C LEU A 45 -1.68 -9.63 -3.91
N SER A 46 -1.73 -10.96 -3.79
CA SER A 46 -1.59 -11.86 -4.95
C SER A 46 -2.72 -11.64 -5.96
N ARG A 47 -3.96 -11.43 -5.48
CA ARG A 47 -5.09 -11.06 -6.33
C ARG A 47 -4.93 -9.67 -6.94
N PHE A 48 -4.47 -8.69 -6.17
CA PHE A 48 -4.25 -7.32 -6.65
C PHE A 48 -3.24 -7.26 -7.81
N PHE A 49 -2.17 -8.06 -7.73
CA PHE A 49 -1.13 -8.13 -8.78
C PHE A 49 -1.35 -9.29 -9.78
N GLN A 50 -2.51 -9.95 -9.73
CA GLN A 50 -2.82 -11.06 -10.61
C GLN A 50 -2.92 -10.56 -12.07
N PRO A 51 -2.34 -11.29 -13.04
CA PRO A 51 -2.56 -10.97 -14.43
C PRO A 51 -4.01 -11.25 -14.84
N GLU A 52 -4.58 -10.33 -15.62
CA GLU A 52 -5.90 -10.48 -16.23
C GLU A 52 -5.76 -10.65 -17.75
N ILE A 53 -6.68 -11.43 -18.34
CA ILE A 53 -6.79 -11.56 -19.79
C ILE A 53 -7.87 -10.61 -20.29
N LEU A 54 -7.50 -9.78 -21.27
CA LEU A 54 -8.37 -8.85 -21.98
C LEU A 54 -8.88 -9.55 -23.25
N ASP A 55 -10.06 -10.16 -23.17
CA ASP A 55 -10.70 -10.91 -24.24
C ASP A 55 -12.20 -10.57 -24.38
N GLY A 56 -12.93 -11.35 -25.19
CA GLY A 56 -14.37 -11.16 -25.39
C GLY A 56 -14.73 -9.75 -25.84
N THR A 57 -15.56 -9.07 -25.04
CA THR A 57 -15.98 -7.67 -25.21
C THR A 57 -14.97 -6.65 -24.67
N ASN A 58 -13.99 -7.09 -23.86
CA ASN A 58 -12.95 -6.26 -23.23
C ASN A 58 -11.59 -6.40 -23.92
N LYS A 59 -11.56 -6.60 -25.24
CA LYS A 59 -10.31 -6.74 -26.01
C LYS A 59 -9.49 -5.46 -26.02
N TYR A 60 -8.18 -5.61 -26.06
CA TYR A 60 -7.23 -4.50 -26.12
C TYR A 60 -7.07 -3.97 -27.55
N SER A 61 -7.17 -2.65 -27.74
CA SER A 61 -6.84 -2.00 -29.01
C SER A 61 -5.32 -1.88 -29.17
N CYS A 62 -4.73 -2.78 -29.96
CA CYS A 62 -3.28 -2.84 -30.13
C CYS A 62 -2.82 -1.89 -31.25
N SER A 63 -1.95 -0.93 -30.93
CA SER A 63 -1.36 0.01 -31.89
C SER A 63 -0.53 -0.68 -32.97
N ASN A 64 0.23 -1.71 -32.61
CA ASN A 64 1.06 -2.47 -33.56
C ASN A 64 0.22 -3.32 -34.52
N CYS A 65 -0.84 -3.97 -34.03
CA CYS A 65 -1.73 -4.78 -34.87
C CYS A 65 -2.82 -3.95 -35.58
N LYS A 66 -3.05 -2.71 -35.14
CA LYS A 66 -4.14 -1.82 -35.57
C LYS A 66 -5.53 -2.47 -35.48
N LYS A 67 -5.75 -3.32 -34.47
CA LYS A 67 -7.02 -4.02 -34.23
C LYS A 67 -7.21 -4.42 -32.77
N LEU A 68 -8.45 -4.75 -32.40
CA LEU A 68 -8.79 -5.38 -31.12
C LEU A 68 -8.17 -6.78 -31.05
N SER A 69 -7.37 -7.02 -30.03
CA SER A 69 -6.61 -8.25 -29.85
C SER A 69 -6.70 -8.73 -28.40
N VAL A 70 -6.57 -10.04 -28.20
CA VAL A 70 -6.43 -10.59 -26.86
C VAL A 70 -5.10 -10.12 -26.27
N ALA A 71 -5.12 -9.63 -25.04
CA ALA A 71 -3.92 -9.18 -24.35
C ALA A 71 -3.91 -9.67 -22.90
N ARG A 72 -2.71 -9.74 -22.32
CA ARG A 72 -2.54 -9.94 -20.88
C ARG A 72 -2.20 -8.60 -20.24
N LYS A 73 -2.98 -8.16 -19.26
CA LYS A 73 -2.70 -6.97 -18.46
C LYS A 73 -2.26 -7.39 -17.07
N GLN A 74 -1.22 -6.75 -16.55
CA GLN A 74 -0.68 -7.05 -15.23
C GLN A 74 -0.05 -5.80 -14.61
N MET A 75 -0.22 -5.66 -13.30
CA MET A 75 0.40 -4.59 -12.52
C MET A 75 1.61 -5.12 -11.75
N PHE A 76 2.58 -4.23 -11.49
CA PHE A 76 3.78 -4.51 -10.69
C PHE A 76 4.14 -3.28 -9.87
N ILE A 77 4.87 -3.48 -8.78
CA ILE A 77 5.51 -2.38 -8.04
C ILE A 77 6.82 -2.03 -8.74
N LEU A 78 6.90 -0.83 -9.32
CA LEU A 78 8.13 -0.33 -9.94
C LEU A 78 9.07 0.26 -8.89
N ARG A 79 8.50 1.00 -7.94
CA ARG A 79 9.25 1.62 -6.83
C ARG A 79 8.49 1.44 -5.54
N ALA A 80 9.11 0.69 -4.63
CA ALA A 80 8.62 0.49 -3.27
C ALA A 80 8.84 1.77 -2.42
N PRO A 81 7.82 2.25 -1.68
CA PRO A 81 7.94 3.43 -0.81
C PRO A 81 8.74 3.10 0.46
N ASN A 82 9.30 4.09 1.13
CA ASN A 82 9.99 3.84 2.42
C ASN A 82 9.00 3.42 3.52
N VAL A 83 7.75 3.89 3.42
CA VAL A 83 6.64 3.53 4.28
C VAL A 83 5.48 3.09 3.41
N LEU A 84 5.09 1.82 3.53
CA LEU A 84 3.98 1.27 2.79
C LEU A 84 2.69 1.40 3.60
N VAL A 85 1.68 2.01 2.99
CA VAL A 85 0.32 2.05 3.53
C VAL A 85 -0.52 1.07 2.73
N ILE A 86 -1.18 0.15 3.42
CA ILE A 86 -2.11 -0.82 2.83
C ILE A 86 -3.49 -0.53 3.40
N GLN A 87 -4.45 -0.22 2.54
CA GLN A 87 -5.84 -0.06 2.91
C GLN A 87 -6.60 -1.35 2.61
N LEU A 88 -7.32 -1.89 3.59
CA LEU A 88 -8.18 -3.06 3.39
C LEU A 88 -9.61 -2.59 3.15
N LYS A 89 -10.16 -2.82 1.95
CA LYS A 89 -11.53 -2.42 1.58
C LYS A 89 -12.57 -3.32 2.26
N ARG A 90 -12.78 -3.10 3.56
CA ARG A 90 -13.74 -3.85 4.38
C ARG A 90 -15.18 -3.38 4.23
N PHE A 91 -15.41 -2.23 3.60
CA PHE A 91 -16.74 -1.65 3.45
C PHE A 91 -17.20 -1.78 2.02
N GLU A 92 -18.37 -2.38 1.85
CA GLU A 92 -19.02 -2.48 0.56
C GLU A 92 -19.72 -1.14 0.23
N PRO A 93 -19.36 -0.49 -0.89
CA PRO A 93 -19.88 0.85 -1.20
C PRO A 93 -21.39 0.90 -1.43
N ILE A 94 -21.97 -0.20 -1.93
CA ILE A 94 -23.34 -0.21 -2.47
C ILE A 94 -24.36 -0.62 -1.40
N HIS A 95 -24.12 -1.73 -0.70
CA HIS A 95 -25.06 -2.26 0.28
C HIS A 95 -24.70 -1.91 1.73
N GLY A 96 -23.62 -1.16 1.95
CA GLY A 96 -23.19 -0.70 3.28
C GLY A 96 -22.70 -1.82 4.21
N GLY A 97 -22.43 -3.01 3.66
CA GLY A 97 -21.94 -4.17 4.39
C GLY A 97 -20.50 -4.02 4.86
N LYS A 98 -20.20 -4.56 6.05
CA LYS A 98 -18.85 -4.61 6.62
C LYS A 98 -18.32 -6.04 6.63
N ILE A 99 -17.16 -6.24 6.03
CA ILE A 99 -16.40 -7.49 6.08
C ILE A 99 -15.76 -7.64 7.47
N ASN A 100 -16.43 -8.41 8.33
CA ASN A 100 -15.97 -8.67 9.70
C ASN A 100 -15.03 -9.87 9.83
N ARG A 101 -14.82 -10.67 8.77
CA ARG A 101 -13.89 -11.81 8.82
C ARG A 101 -12.47 -11.38 9.18
N ASN A 102 -11.73 -12.27 9.83
CA ASN A 102 -10.31 -12.06 10.06
C ASN A 102 -9.55 -12.08 8.72
N ILE A 103 -8.50 -11.27 8.65
CA ILE A 103 -7.52 -11.31 7.56
C ILE A 103 -6.19 -11.56 8.22
N ASP A 104 -5.55 -12.66 7.86
CA ASP A 104 -4.27 -13.06 8.41
C ASP A 104 -3.13 -12.22 7.80
N PHE A 105 -2.19 -11.81 8.65
CA PHE A 105 -0.98 -11.12 8.22
C PHE A 105 0.15 -11.43 9.20
N GLU A 106 1.37 -11.35 8.70
CA GLU A 106 2.58 -11.53 9.48
C GLU A 106 3.15 -10.15 9.87
N GLU A 107 4.07 -10.14 10.85
CA GLU A 107 4.80 -8.93 11.21
C GLU A 107 5.76 -8.49 10.09
N GLY A 108 6.28 -9.44 9.32
CA GLY A 108 7.13 -9.19 8.15
C GLY A 108 6.35 -9.26 6.84
N LEU A 109 6.65 -8.38 5.89
CA LEU A 109 6.12 -8.46 4.53
C LEU A 109 7.23 -8.29 3.50
N VAL A 110 7.35 -9.23 2.58
CA VAL A 110 8.32 -9.20 1.48
C VAL A 110 7.57 -8.99 0.17
N LEU A 111 7.86 -7.91 -0.58
CA LEU A 111 7.14 -7.61 -1.83
C LEU A 111 7.82 -8.14 -3.08
N SER A 112 8.92 -8.88 -2.97
CA SER A 112 9.74 -9.34 -4.11
C SER A 112 8.93 -9.99 -5.24
N LYS A 113 7.89 -10.76 -4.89
CA LYS A 113 6.97 -11.42 -5.83
C LYS A 113 6.15 -10.45 -6.69
N PHE A 114 5.98 -9.21 -6.24
CA PHE A 114 5.16 -8.19 -6.87
C PHE A 114 5.98 -7.07 -7.51
N MET A 115 7.31 -7.13 -7.38
CA MET A 115 8.21 -6.13 -7.95
C MET A 115 8.36 -6.30 -9.46
N SER A 116 8.46 -5.18 -10.17
CA SER A 116 8.86 -5.17 -11.57
C SER A 116 10.33 -5.57 -11.69
N VAL A 117 10.69 -6.30 -12.74
CA VAL A 117 12.09 -6.59 -13.12
C VAL A 117 12.89 -5.30 -13.36
N ARG A 118 12.20 -4.19 -13.69
CA ARG A 118 12.82 -2.86 -13.88
C ARG A 118 13.05 -2.11 -12.56
N SER A 119 12.65 -2.68 -11.42
CA SER A 119 12.87 -2.05 -10.12
C SER A 119 14.34 -2.07 -9.73
N GLN A 120 14.81 -0.97 -9.15
CA GLN A 120 16.16 -0.87 -8.58
C GLN A 120 16.29 -1.58 -7.22
N ASP A 121 15.17 -1.98 -6.63
CA ASP A 121 15.09 -2.60 -5.32
C ASP A 121 14.19 -3.85 -5.40
N PRO A 122 14.74 -5.00 -5.83
CA PRO A 122 13.93 -6.16 -6.21
C PRO A 122 13.38 -6.95 -5.02
N GLN A 123 13.89 -6.72 -3.80
CA GLN A 123 13.50 -7.49 -2.60
C GLN A 123 13.24 -6.57 -1.40
N PRO A 124 12.24 -5.69 -1.50
CA PRO A 124 11.91 -4.81 -0.39
C PRO A 124 11.20 -5.62 0.71
N GLU A 125 11.69 -5.46 1.94
CA GLU A 125 11.13 -6.07 3.13
C GLU A 125 10.56 -4.99 4.05
N TYR A 126 9.46 -5.30 4.73
CA TYR A 126 8.79 -4.39 5.64
C TYR A 126 8.49 -5.05 6.98
N SER A 127 8.36 -4.22 8.01
CA SER A 127 7.83 -4.60 9.32
C SER A 127 6.57 -3.83 9.64
N LEU A 128 5.61 -4.51 10.25
CA LEU A 128 4.38 -3.91 10.75
C LEU A 128 4.68 -2.88 11.83
N LEU A 129 4.34 -1.62 11.54
CA LEU A 129 4.47 -0.52 12.49
C LEU A 129 3.15 -0.28 13.23
N ALA A 130 2.05 -0.20 12.48
CA ALA A 130 0.74 0.10 13.04
C ALA A 130 -0.39 -0.59 12.26
N ALA A 131 -1.46 -0.95 12.97
CA ALA A 131 -2.72 -1.36 12.39
C ALA A 131 -3.86 -0.53 13.01
N SER A 132 -4.74 -0.03 12.14
CA SER A 132 -5.94 0.70 12.55
C SER A 132 -7.14 -0.23 12.52
N ARG A 133 -7.79 -0.44 13.67
CA ARG A 133 -9.02 -1.23 13.80
C ARG A 133 -10.23 -0.30 13.77
N HIS A 134 -11.21 -0.71 12.98
CA HIS A 134 -12.53 -0.13 12.93
C HIS A 134 -13.54 -0.97 13.73
N SER A 135 -13.97 -0.49 14.90
CA SER A 135 -15.08 -1.07 15.69
C SER A 135 -16.42 -0.42 15.33
N GLY A 136 -17.52 -1.17 15.44
CA GLY A 136 -18.88 -0.69 15.14
C GLY A 136 -19.41 -1.00 13.73
N TYR A 137 -20.71 -0.76 13.55
CA TYR A 137 -21.45 -0.81 12.28
C TYR A 137 -21.40 0.55 11.58
N SER A 138 -21.62 0.58 10.26
CA SER A 138 -21.34 1.68 9.30
C SER A 138 -21.82 3.10 9.66
N ARG A 139 -22.58 3.30 10.75
CA ARG A 139 -23.05 4.62 11.22
C ARG A 139 -22.35 5.15 12.48
N MET A 140 -21.50 4.35 13.15
CA MET A 140 -20.72 4.80 14.31
C MET A 140 -19.33 4.18 14.23
N LEU A 141 -18.35 5.01 13.90
CA LEU A 141 -16.97 4.60 13.63
C LEU A 141 -16.09 4.87 14.85
N ASP A 142 -15.94 3.90 15.75
CA ASP A 142 -14.88 3.97 16.77
C ASP A 142 -13.60 3.37 16.19
N ILE A 143 -12.58 4.21 16.01
CA ILE A 143 -11.27 3.80 15.46
C ILE A 143 -10.27 3.66 16.61
N THR A 144 -9.76 2.45 16.81
CA THR A 144 -8.69 2.18 17.79
C THR A 144 -7.40 1.80 17.08
N MET A 145 -6.31 2.50 17.40
CA MET A 145 -4.98 2.18 16.90
C MET A 145 -4.20 1.38 17.95
N HIS A 146 -3.55 0.31 17.51
CA HIS A 146 -2.64 -0.46 18.36
C HIS A 146 -1.25 -0.47 17.74
N MET A 147 -0.25 -0.07 18.53
CA MET A 147 1.16 -0.20 18.18
C MET A 147 1.68 -1.52 18.73
N SER A 148 2.16 -2.38 17.83
CA SER A 148 3.00 -3.57 18.08
C SER A 148 2.59 -4.47 19.25
N ARG A 149 1.55 -5.29 19.02
CA ARG A 149 1.29 -6.67 19.53
C ARG A 149 -0.18 -6.99 19.22
N MET A 150 -0.47 -7.42 18.00
CA MET A 150 -1.81 -7.83 17.60
C MET A 150 -1.76 -9.15 16.84
N LEU A 151 -2.04 -10.25 17.55
CA LEU A 151 -2.49 -11.50 16.94
C LEU A 151 -3.92 -11.32 16.44
N GLN A 152 -4.13 -11.61 15.16
CA GLN A 152 -5.40 -11.89 14.47
C GLN A 152 -6.61 -11.10 14.95
N VAL A 153 -6.90 -10.02 14.24
CA VAL A 153 -7.88 -9.04 14.67
C VAL A 153 -8.93 -8.78 13.58
N ALA A 154 -10.18 -9.12 13.89
CA ALA A 154 -11.35 -8.68 13.14
C ALA A 154 -11.40 -7.14 13.08
N GLY A 155 -11.54 -6.58 11.87
CA GLY A 155 -11.86 -5.16 11.68
C GLY A 155 -10.70 -4.20 11.38
N ILE A 156 -9.50 -4.64 10.96
CA ILE A 156 -8.42 -3.72 10.55
C ILE A 156 -8.76 -3.02 9.21
N ALA A 157 -8.83 -1.69 9.19
CA ALA A 157 -9.11 -0.90 8.00
C ALA A 157 -7.85 -0.48 7.22
N ALA A 158 -6.72 -0.29 7.92
CA ALA A 158 -5.46 0.09 7.30
C ALA A 158 -4.26 -0.44 8.09
N MET A 159 -3.20 -0.79 7.37
CA MET A 159 -1.91 -1.23 7.91
C MET A 159 -0.82 -0.28 7.41
N MET A 160 0.09 0.08 8.30
CA MET A 160 1.26 0.89 7.99
C MET A 160 2.51 0.08 8.29
N LEU A 161 3.33 -0.13 7.27
CA LEU A 161 4.54 -0.94 7.33
C LEU A 161 5.77 -0.08 7.03
N MET A 162 6.84 -0.26 7.81
CA MET A 162 8.11 0.45 7.64
C MET A 162 9.11 -0.45 6.93
N PHE A 163 9.85 0.10 5.96
CA PHE A 163 10.89 -0.63 5.24
C PHE A 163 12.01 -1.10 6.18
N ARG A 164 12.43 -2.36 6.07
CA ARG A 164 13.64 -2.89 6.70
C ARG A 164 14.84 -2.57 5.81
N PRO A 165 15.77 -1.71 6.24
CA PRO A 165 16.92 -1.37 5.42
C PRO A 165 17.87 -2.57 5.30
N HIS A 166 17.83 -3.27 4.16
CA HIS A 166 18.86 -4.23 3.79
C HIS A 166 20.06 -3.46 3.17
N ALA A 167 20.93 -2.93 4.02
CA ALA A 167 22.30 -2.42 3.77
C ALA A 167 22.62 -1.49 2.56
N ARG A 168 21.70 -1.17 1.62
CA ARG A 168 22.04 -0.51 0.35
C ARG A 168 21.37 0.84 0.09
N ARG A 169 20.39 1.25 0.90
CA ARG A 169 19.99 2.67 0.95
C ARG A 169 20.80 3.34 2.04
N ARG A 170 21.53 4.42 1.71
CA ARG A 170 22.22 5.26 2.70
C ARG A 170 21.18 5.87 3.64
N PHE A 171 20.73 5.09 4.62
CA PHE A 171 20.16 5.64 5.83
C PHE A 171 21.35 6.16 6.63
N CYS A 172 21.39 7.46 6.89
CA CYS A 172 22.43 8.07 7.71
C CYS A 172 22.48 7.31 9.04
N ARG A 173 23.53 6.50 9.25
CA ARG A 173 23.72 5.74 10.49
C ARG A 173 24.10 6.74 11.58
N ARG A 174 23.12 7.30 12.28
CA ARG A 174 23.31 7.73 13.67
C ARG A 174 22.72 6.67 14.59
N ARG A 175 23.55 6.28 15.56
CA ARG A 175 23.36 5.15 16.47
C ARG A 175 22.15 5.43 17.37
N PHE A 176 21.00 4.83 17.08
CA PHE A 176 19.78 4.96 17.89
C PHE A 176 19.81 3.97 19.06
N THR A 177 20.49 4.34 20.13
CA THR A 177 20.20 3.85 21.48
C THR A 177 19.63 5.01 22.25
N PHE A 178 18.30 5.14 22.24
CA PHE A 178 17.40 5.87 23.17
C PHE A 178 16.09 6.18 22.42
N PHE A 179 14.97 6.24 23.15
CA PHE A 179 13.61 6.62 22.72
C PHE A 179 12.59 5.50 22.47
N SER A 180 12.18 4.82 23.55
CA SER A 180 10.98 3.96 23.56
C SER A 180 9.66 4.73 23.70
N THR A 181 9.67 6.01 24.10
CA THR A 181 8.44 6.77 24.46
C THR A 181 8.12 7.95 23.53
N PHE A 182 9.10 8.50 22.80
CA PHE A 182 8.90 9.67 21.91
C PHE A 182 8.44 9.31 20.49
N VAL A 183 8.63 8.05 20.07
CA VAL A 183 8.16 7.53 18.77
C VAL A 183 6.63 7.39 18.76
N VAL A 184 6.04 7.13 19.93
CA VAL A 184 4.62 6.81 20.12
C VAL A 184 3.70 7.97 19.76
N THR A 185 4.04 9.20 20.14
CA THR A 185 3.21 10.38 19.83
C THR A 185 3.35 10.85 18.37
N LYS A 186 4.53 10.65 17.74
CA LYS A 186 4.74 11.03 16.34
C LYS A 186 4.07 10.07 15.36
N ALA A 187 4.03 8.77 15.65
CA ALA A 187 3.33 7.79 14.83
C ALA A 187 1.80 7.99 14.86
N GLN A 188 1.22 8.30 16.03
CA GLN A 188 -0.19 8.61 16.17
C GLN A 188 -0.60 9.86 15.35
N VAL A 189 0.23 10.90 15.36
CA VAL A 189 0.00 12.12 14.56
C VAL A 189 0.14 11.83 13.07
N LEU A 190 1.10 10.98 12.67
CA LEU A 190 1.31 10.63 11.27
C LEU A 190 0.14 9.82 10.70
N VAL A 191 -0.41 8.88 11.48
CA VAL A 191 -1.57 8.08 11.07
C VAL A 191 -2.85 8.90 11.08
N ASN A 192 -3.06 9.78 12.07
CA ASN A 192 -4.17 10.75 12.05
C ASN A 192 -4.07 11.70 10.85
N LEU A 193 -2.86 12.12 10.47
CA LEU A 193 -2.63 12.98 9.32
C LEU A 193 -2.79 12.24 7.98
N VAL A 194 -2.42 10.97 7.91
CA VAL A 194 -2.71 10.09 6.75
C VAL A 194 -4.22 9.86 6.65
N TYR A 195 -4.92 9.64 7.75
CA TYR A 195 -6.37 9.51 7.80
C TYR A 195 -7.09 10.81 7.36
N GLN A 196 -6.63 11.98 7.84
CA GLN A 196 -7.13 13.29 7.40
C GLN A 196 -6.82 13.59 5.92
N ALA A 197 -5.72 13.05 5.38
CA ALA A 197 -5.41 13.12 3.96
C ALA A 197 -6.31 12.20 3.11
N MET A 198 -6.69 11.02 3.64
CA MET A 198 -7.61 10.08 2.99
C MET A 198 -9.08 10.55 3.02
N LEU A 199 -9.48 11.37 4.00
CA LEU A 199 -10.83 11.95 4.12
C LEU A 199 -11.05 13.26 3.35
N GLY A 200 -10.09 13.71 2.54
CA GLY A 200 -10.30 14.83 1.61
C GLY A 200 -10.32 16.24 2.22
N SER A 201 -9.90 16.45 3.47
CA SER A 201 -9.82 17.78 4.09
C SER A 201 -8.54 18.53 3.65
N PHE A 202 -8.53 19.00 2.41
CA PHE A 202 -7.41 19.73 1.81
C PHE A 202 -7.28 21.15 2.38
N LEU A 203 -6.38 21.38 3.35
CA LEU A 203 -5.53 22.61 3.47
C LEU A 203 -4.74 22.64 4.79
N ILE A 204 -5.34 22.22 5.90
CA ILE A 204 -4.70 22.28 7.24
C ILE A 204 -3.73 21.10 7.45
N ALA A 205 -4.09 19.91 6.96
CA ALA A 205 -3.29 18.69 7.10
C ALA A 205 -1.91 18.79 6.40
N LYS A 206 -1.81 19.46 5.25
CA LYS A 206 -0.54 19.61 4.49
C LYS A 206 0.53 20.40 5.25
N ARG A 207 0.16 21.48 5.95
CA ARG A 207 1.12 22.33 6.70
C ARG A 207 1.66 21.62 7.94
N LEU A 208 0.82 20.86 8.65
CA LEU A 208 1.20 20.09 9.85
C LEU A 208 2.04 18.85 9.50
N LEU A 209 1.73 18.17 8.39
CA LEU A 209 2.54 17.07 7.85
C LEU A 209 3.94 17.52 7.50
N CYS A 210 4.09 18.66 6.80
CA CYS A 210 5.39 19.15 6.36
C CYS A 210 6.26 19.52 7.57
N ARG A 211 5.71 20.24 8.57
CA ARG A 211 6.43 20.62 9.80
C ARG A 211 6.81 19.42 10.68
N SER A 212 5.93 18.42 10.80
CA SER A 212 6.19 17.24 11.62
C SER A 212 7.20 16.31 10.97
N LEU A 213 7.14 16.14 9.64
CA LEU A 213 8.12 15.37 8.87
C LEU A 213 9.48 16.09 8.75
N LEU A 214 9.53 17.41 8.61
CA LEU A 214 10.79 18.19 8.67
C LEU A 214 11.45 18.11 10.06
N LYS A 215 10.67 18.08 11.14
CA LYS A 215 11.19 17.81 12.49
C LYS A 215 11.66 16.37 12.71
N ILE A 216 11.18 15.42 11.90
CA ILE A 216 11.70 14.05 11.89
C ILE A 216 12.98 14.01 11.04
N SER A 217 13.03 14.71 9.90
CA SER A 217 14.21 14.84 9.04
C SER A 217 15.38 15.59 9.70
N ASN A 218 15.10 16.60 10.53
CA ASN A 218 16.14 17.36 11.25
C ASN A 218 16.66 16.64 12.52
N HIS A 219 16.05 15.51 12.90
CA HIS A 219 16.47 14.66 14.02
C HIS A 219 16.92 13.25 13.56
N LEU A 220 17.03 13.01 12.24
CA LEU A 220 17.61 11.83 11.61
C LEU A 220 19.08 12.08 11.25
#